data_AF-A0A0G3WM07-F1
#
_entry.id   AF-A0A0G3WM07-F1
#
_cell.length_a   1.000
_cell.length_b   1.000
_cell.length_c   1.000
_cell.angle_alpha   90.00
_cell.angle_beta   90.00
_cell.angle_gamma   90.00
#
_symmetry.space_group_name_H-M   'P 1'
#
loop_
_entity.id
_entity.type
_entity.pdbx_description
1 polymer ?
#
loop_
_entity_poly.entity_id
_entity_poly.type
_entity_poly.pdbx_seq_one_letter_code
_entity_poly.pdbx_strand_id
1 'polypeptide(L)'
;MNYNTEDTIAALSTAAGKAAIAVIRLSGKRSFDIIGKIFETKTSAAKQVQYGCIVDGGEKIDEVLCAFFKNPNTYTGEDIAEISCHGNPVIINKILNLLYKTGARQALPGEFTYRGFINGKMDLTKAESVCALITSKTETAAKAALNNVSGEFANKIKNLKNDLTNLLAFMEVSLDHPEEDIMFLSRQEKQARLTLLIETTKKLLAIYKISESLQKGLKAAIIGKPNAGKSSLLNAIVGKNRAIVTDIAGTTTDTIEEFIDCRGVPLTIIDTAGIRTHSDNSIELLGQKRSKEAAAKADVIIWVLDGSAPFDNNDKQIADFIKTENINTPILYVLNKADLERQSEKWKVESEINDKSKNKNEQQNDQSEKWKVESEIAVNSQLPLKVSSLTGDGIPALLNAIAKIAGVSDTQNDLLMINSRHYAHLENAFSALTKAKEAYALEDADEIAAFEARATLSELNEILGITTSQDILDTIFSNFCIGK
;
A
#
# COMPACT_ATOMS: atom_id res chain seq x y z
N MET A 1 -2.03 17.50 -17.04
CA MET A 1 -3.04 17.01 -18.00
C MET A 1 -4.16 18.04 -18.04
N ASN A 2 -4.58 18.51 -19.22
CA ASN A 2 -5.67 19.48 -19.27
C ASN A 2 -7.00 18.72 -19.44
N TYR A 3 -7.63 18.37 -18.31
CA TYR A 3 -8.92 17.65 -18.31
C TYR A 3 -10.05 18.60 -18.71
N ASN A 4 -10.58 18.44 -19.93
CA ASN A 4 -11.79 19.14 -20.34
C ASN A 4 -13.03 18.41 -19.79
N THR A 5 -13.82 19.07 -18.96
CA THR A 5 -15.02 18.48 -18.32
C THR A 5 -16.31 18.73 -19.09
N GLU A 6 -16.29 19.46 -20.21
CA GLU A 6 -17.48 19.77 -21.00
C GLU A 6 -17.76 18.74 -22.11
N ASP A 7 -16.76 17.95 -22.49
CA ASP A 7 -16.91 16.90 -23.49
C ASP A 7 -17.41 15.58 -22.90
N THR A 8 -17.89 14.68 -23.76
CA THR A 8 -18.22 13.30 -23.37
C THR A 8 -17.02 12.42 -23.66
N ILE A 9 -16.59 11.65 -22.66
CA ILE A 9 -15.48 10.70 -22.79
C ILE A 9 -15.97 9.27 -22.90
N ALA A 10 -15.17 8.41 -23.54
CA ALA A 10 -15.40 6.97 -23.61
C ALA A 10 -14.09 6.16 -23.46
N ALA A 11 -14.16 5.04 -22.76
CA ALA A 11 -13.07 4.09 -22.64
C ALA A 11 -13.54 2.68 -22.26
N LEU A 12 -12.66 1.69 -22.44
CA LEU A 12 -12.82 0.35 -21.89
C LEU A 12 -12.65 0.40 -20.36
N SER A 13 -13.62 -0.08 -19.59
CA SER A 13 -13.61 -0.12 -18.12
C SER A 13 -13.30 -1.49 -17.54
N THR A 14 -13.21 -2.54 -18.37
CA THR A 14 -12.72 -3.87 -18.00
C THR A 14 -11.23 -4.02 -18.34
N ALA A 15 -10.57 -5.03 -17.76
CA ALA A 15 -9.21 -5.39 -18.17
C ALA A 15 -9.14 -5.65 -19.69
N ALA A 16 -8.01 -5.30 -20.31
CA ALA A 16 -7.81 -5.57 -21.72
C ALA A 16 -7.67 -7.08 -21.98
N GLY A 17 -7.91 -7.51 -23.21
CA GLY A 17 -7.72 -8.92 -23.60
C GLY A 17 -9.02 -9.67 -23.88
N LYS A 18 -8.91 -10.99 -23.99
CA LYS A 18 -10.04 -11.87 -24.35
C LYS A 18 -10.86 -12.20 -23.12
N ALA A 19 -12.16 -11.90 -23.16
CA ALA A 19 -13.10 -12.21 -22.10
C ALA A 19 -14.49 -12.55 -22.66
N ALA A 20 -15.36 -13.14 -21.84
CA ALA A 20 -16.76 -13.33 -22.22
C ALA A 20 -17.46 -11.98 -22.42
N ILE A 21 -17.19 -11.02 -21.53
CA ILE A 21 -17.80 -9.69 -21.52
C ILE A 21 -16.71 -8.62 -21.38
N ALA A 22 -16.88 -7.53 -22.11
CA ALA A 22 -16.15 -6.28 -21.92
C ALA A 22 -17.14 -5.13 -21.70
N VAL A 23 -16.77 -4.19 -20.83
CA VAL A 23 -17.59 -3.00 -20.54
C VAL A 23 -16.90 -1.77 -21.09
N ILE A 24 -17.56 -1.05 -21.99
CA ILE A 24 -17.15 0.26 -22.47
C ILE A 24 -18.04 1.31 -21.78
N ARG A 25 -17.42 2.28 -21.11
CA ARG A 25 -18.12 3.33 -20.37
C ARG A 25 -18.00 4.66 -21.08
N LEU A 26 -19.10 5.43 -21.07
CA LEU A 26 -19.16 6.83 -21.46
C LEU A 26 -19.54 7.70 -20.26
N SER A 27 -19.03 8.92 -20.19
CA SER A 27 -19.44 9.94 -19.20
C SER A 27 -19.49 11.33 -19.83
N GLY A 28 -20.54 12.09 -19.56
CA GLY A 28 -20.71 13.48 -19.99
C GLY A 28 -22.11 13.77 -20.56
N LYS A 29 -22.39 15.04 -20.85
CA LYS A 29 -23.72 15.54 -21.25
C LYS A 29 -24.30 14.88 -22.50
N ARG A 30 -23.45 14.39 -23.41
CA ARG A 30 -23.84 13.77 -24.68
C ARG A 30 -23.81 12.24 -24.66
N SER A 31 -23.61 11.61 -23.50
CA SER A 31 -23.51 10.14 -23.39
C SER A 31 -24.72 9.42 -24.01
N PHE A 32 -25.93 9.87 -23.70
CA PHE A 32 -27.16 9.24 -24.19
C PHE A 32 -27.39 9.52 -25.67
N ASP A 33 -27.13 10.75 -26.13
CA ASP A 33 -27.25 11.12 -27.54
C ASP A 33 -26.29 10.34 -28.44
N ILE A 34 -25.06 10.11 -27.97
CA ILE A 34 -24.04 9.35 -28.71
C ILE A 34 -24.48 7.89 -28.81
N ILE A 35 -24.92 7.28 -27.71
CA ILE A 35 -25.42 5.90 -27.74
C ILE A 35 -26.66 5.78 -28.62
N GLY A 36 -27.61 6.72 -28.52
CA GLY A 36 -28.85 6.69 -29.30
C GLY A 36 -28.66 6.74 -30.82
N LYS A 37 -27.50 7.17 -31.31
CA LYS A 37 -27.15 7.17 -32.74
C LYS A 37 -26.65 5.82 -33.26
N ILE A 38 -26.14 4.96 -32.38
CA ILE A 38 -25.44 3.73 -32.77
C ILE A 38 -26.08 2.46 -32.19
N PHE A 39 -26.98 2.60 -31.21
CA PHE A 39 -27.62 1.51 -30.51
C PHE A 39 -29.06 1.32 -30.99
N GLU A 40 -29.33 0.17 -31.59
CA GLU A 40 -30.67 -0.23 -32.01
C GLU A 40 -31.27 -1.23 -31.02
N THR A 41 -32.43 -0.89 -30.46
CA THR A 41 -33.14 -1.71 -29.46
C THR A 41 -34.61 -1.88 -29.82
N LYS A 42 -35.14 -3.08 -29.59
CA LYS A 42 -36.58 -3.36 -29.64
C LYS A 42 -37.26 -3.14 -28.29
N THR A 43 -36.47 -2.83 -27.26
CA THR A 43 -36.91 -2.67 -25.88
C THR A 43 -37.34 -1.23 -25.63
N SER A 44 -38.41 -1.02 -24.85
CA SER A 44 -38.90 0.33 -24.52
C SER A 44 -37.83 1.20 -23.85
N ALA A 45 -37.78 2.48 -24.22
CA ALA A 45 -36.83 3.48 -23.74
C ALA A 45 -36.90 3.73 -22.21
N ALA A 46 -37.96 3.29 -21.53
CA ALA A 46 -38.12 3.47 -20.09
C ALA A 46 -37.24 2.54 -19.22
N LYS A 47 -36.59 1.53 -19.81
CA LYS A 47 -35.73 0.59 -19.05
C LYS A 47 -34.33 1.15 -18.88
N GLN A 48 -33.80 1.03 -17.66
CA GLN A 48 -32.42 1.42 -17.32
C GLN A 48 -31.38 0.55 -18.04
N VAL A 49 -31.68 -0.73 -18.25
CA VAL A 49 -30.84 -1.67 -19.01
C VAL A 49 -31.64 -2.18 -20.21
N GLN A 50 -31.02 -2.13 -21.38
CA GLN A 50 -31.66 -2.44 -22.65
C GLN A 50 -30.82 -3.42 -23.45
N TYR A 51 -31.47 -4.42 -24.03
CA TYR A 51 -30.85 -5.36 -24.97
C TYR A 51 -31.03 -4.86 -26.40
N GLY A 52 -29.95 -4.92 -27.18
CA GLY A 52 -29.98 -4.44 -28.56
C GLY A 52 -28.69 -4.74 -29.30
N CYS A 53 -28.46 -4.02 -30.39
CA CYS A 53 -27.29 -4.16 -31.25
C CYS A 53 -26.57 -2.81 -31.40
N ILE A 54 -25.24 -2.84 -31.42
CA ILE A 54 -24.46 -1.71 -31.92
C ILE A 54 -24.32 -1.85 -33.43
N VAL A 55 -24.64 -0.78 -34.17
CA VAL A 55 -24.70 -0.76 -35.63
C VAL A 55 -23.88 0.42 -36.18
N ASP A 56 -23.11 0.19 -37.23
CA ASP A 56 -22.40 1.23 -38.00
C ASP A 56 -22.83 1.17 -39.46
N GLY A 57 -23.49 2.23 -39.96
CA GLY A 57 -23.93 2.29 -41.36
C GLY A 57 -24.85 1.15 -41.81
N GLY A 58 -25.59 0.51 -40.89
CA GLY A 58 -26.44 -0.66 -41.15
C GLY A 58 -25.74 -2.02 -40.96
N GLU A 59 -24.42 -2.06 -40.75
CA GLU A 59 -23.70 -3.27 -40.38
C GLU A 59 -23.75 -3.47 -38.87
N LYS A 60 -24.22 -4.63 -38.43
CA LYS A 60 -24.23 -5.01 -37.01
C LYS A 60 -22.80 -5.33 -36.55
N ILE A 61 -22.32 -4.60 -35.55
CA ILE A 61 -21.02 -4.83 -34.92
C ILE A 61 -21.13 -5.91 -33.83
N ASP A 62 -22.10 -5.77 -32.92
CA ASP A 62 -22.28 -6.71 -31.80
C ASP A 62 -23.70 -6.65 -31.20
N GLU A 63 -24.10 -7.73 -30.53
CA GLU A 63 -25.25 -7.75 -29.61
C GLU A 63 -24.80 -7.38 -28.20
N VAL A 64 -25.46 -6.40 -27.59
CA VAL A 64 -24.99 -5.79 -26.35
C VAL A 64 -26.12 -5.55 -25.36
N LEU A 65 -25.73 -5.37 -24.10
CA LEU A 65 -26.56 -4.73 -23.08
C LEU A 65 -26.05 -3.29 -22.87
N CYS A 66 -26.94 -2.32 -23.04
CA CYS A 66 -26.67 -0.92 -22.73
C CYS A 66 -27.35 -0.56 -21.41
N ALA A 67 -26.58 -0.04 -20.45
CA ALA A 67 -27.07 0.50 -19.20
C ALA A 67 -26.95 2.03 -19.19
N PHE A 68 -27.99 2.73 -18.74
CA PHE A 68 -28.06 4.19 -18.71
C PHE A 68 -28.23 4.69 -17.27
N PHE A 69 -27.33 5.54 -16.81
CA PHE A 69 -27.34 6.12 -15.47
C PHE A 69 -27.41 7.64 -15.59
N LYS A 70 -28.49 8.22 -15.06
CA LYS A 70 -28.74 9.66 -15.13
C LYS A 70 -28.08 10.39 -13.97
N ASN A 71 -27.50 11.55 -14.25
CA ASN A 71 -27.05 12.49 -13.24
C ASN A 71 -28.19 12.82 -12.24
N PRO A 72 -27.88 13.16 -10.97
CA PRO A 72 -26.55 13.25 -10.37
C PRO A 72 -26.08 11.93 -9.73
N ASN A 73 -26.86 10.85 -9.77
CA ASN A 73 -26.60 9.62 -9.01
C ASN A 73 -25.70 8.65 -9.78
N THR A 74 -24.53 9.12 -10.18
CA THR A 74 -23.55 8.37 -10.98
C THR A 74 -22.14 8.54 -10.39
N TYR A 75 -21.20 7.69 -10.85
CA TYR A 75 -19.81 7.71 -10.38
C TYR A 75 -19.11 9.06 -10.62
N THR A 76 -19.29 9.62 -11.81
CA THR A 76 -18.71 10.91 -12.21
C THR A 76 -19.60 12.08 -11.81
N GLY A 77 -20.87 11.85 -11.46
CA GLY A 77 -21.88 12.88 -11.31
C GLY A 77 -22.49 13.41 -12.61
N GLU A 78 -22.06 12.87 -13.75
CA GLU A 78 -22.61 13.17 -15.08
C GLU A 78 -23.52 12.03 -15.56
N ASP A 79 -24.13 12.20 -16.75
CA ASP A 79 -24.81 11.09 -17.41
C ASP A 79 -23.79 10.04 -17.87
N ILE A 80 -24.00 8.78 -17.47
CA ILE A 80 -23.13 7.65 -17.79
C ILE A 80 -23.92 6.63 -18.61
N ALA A 81 -23.33 6.16 -19.70
CA ALA A 81 -23.80 4.98 -20.40
C ALA A 81 -22.73 3.89 -20.41
N GLU A 82 -23.13 2.64 -20.23
CA GLU A 82 -22.23 1.48 -20.26
C GLU A 82 -22.70 0.47 -21.30
N ILE A 83 -21.79 0.05 -22.17
CA ILE A 83 -22.01 -0.98 -23.18
C ILE A 83 -21.31 -2.25 -22.71
N SER A 84 -22.09 -3.26 -22.35
CA SER A 84 -21.59 -4.62 -22.12
C SER A 84 -21.65 -5.40 -23.43
N CYS A 85 -20.49 -5.65 -24.02
CA CYS A 85 -20.29 -6.31 -25.31
C CYS A 85 -19.46 -7.58 -25.16
N HIS A 86 -19.33 -8.38 -26.23
CA HIS A 86 -18.44 -9.52 -26.22
C HIS A 86 -16.98 -9.06 -26.08
N GLY A 87 -16.23 -9.71 -25.19
CA GLY A 87 -14.83 -9.36 -24.87
C GLY A 87 -13.82 -9.77 -25.95
N ASN A 88 -14.11 -9.47 -27.21
CA ASN A 88 -13.20 -9.64 -28.34
C ASN A 88 -12.49 -8.31 -28.65
N PRO A 89 -11.13 -8.26 -28.65
CA PRO A 89 -10.39 -7.02 -28.91
C PRO A 89 -10.77 -6.29 -30.21
N VAL A 90 -11.13 -7.03 -31.26
CA VAL A 90 -11.55 -6.44 -32.54
C VAL A 90 -12.90 -5.75 -32.40
N ILE A 91 -13.86 -6.38 -31.71
CA ILE A 91 -15.20 -5.82 -31.47
C ILE A 91 -15.09 -4.57 -30.58
N ILE A 92 -14.34 -4.67 -29.48
CA ILE A 92 -14.11 -3.55 -28.55
C ILE A 92 -13.56 -2.34 -29.30
N ASN A 93 -12.52 -2.53 -30.13
CA ASN A 93 -11.91 -1.45 -30.91
C ASN A 93 -12.87 -0.88 -31.96
N LYS A 94 -13.70 -1.71 -32.60
CA LYS A 94 -14.74 -1.22 -33.52
C LYS A 94 -15.74 -0.31 -32.80
N ILE A 95 -16.24 -0.73 -31.63
CA ILE A 95 -17.20 0.05 -30.84
C ILE A 95 -16.57 1.36 -30.36
N LEU A 96 -15.36 1.34 -29.79
CA LEU A 96 -14.66 2.54 -29.34
C LEU A 96 -14.44 3.55 -30.47
N ASN A 97 -13.96 3.09 -31.64
CA ASN A 97 -13.78 3.95 -32.80
C ASN A 97 -15.09 4.57 -33.28
N LEU A 98 -16.19 3.82 -33.25
CA LEU A 98 -17.51 4.33 -33.60
C LEU A 98 -17.98 5.39 -32.60
N LEU A 99 -17.77 5.18 -31.30
CA LEU A 99 -18.06 6.18 -30.27
C LEU A 99 -17.27 7.47 -30.50
N TYR A 100 -15.99 7.37 -30.84
CA TYR A 100 -15.14 8.52 -31.12
C TYR A 100 -15.60 9.30 -32.35
N LYS A 101 -15.92 8.60 -33.45
CA LYS A 101 -16.50 9.22 -34.65
C LYS A 101 -17.83 9.91 -34.37
N THR A 102 -18.62 9.41 -33.42
CA THR A 102 -19.96 9.92 -33.09
C THR A 102 -19.93 11.12 -32.13
N GLY A 103 -18.74 11.44 -31.58
CA GLY A 103 -18.48 12.65 -30.81
C GLY A 103 -18.03 12.44 -29.37
N ALA A 104 -17.72 11.21 -28.95
CA ALA A 104 -16.99 10.99 -27.71
C ALA A 104 -15.49 11.26 -27.91
N ARG A 105 -14.78 11.66 -26.86
CA ARG A 105 -13.30 11.67 -26.84
C ARG A 105 -12.81 10.43 -26.10
N GLN A 106 -11.61 9.96 -26.42
CA GLN A 106 -10.93 8.97 -25.57
C GLN A 106 -10.65 9.56 -24.18
N ALA A 107 -11.04 8.84 -23.13
CA ALA A 107 -10.74 9.25 -21.75
C ALA A 107 -9.23 9.20 -21.49
N LEU A 108 -8.73 10.17 -20.72
CA LEU A 108 -7.38 10.16 -20.17
C LEU A 108 -7.29 9.21 -18.95
N PRO A 109 -6.07 8.82 -18.54
CA PRO A 109 -5.85 8.10 -17.28
C PRO A 109 -6.54 8.80 -16.10
N GLY A 110 -7.28 8.02 -15.30
CA GLY A 110 -7.98 8.51 -14.11
C GLY A 110 -9.13 9.50 -14.36
N GLU A 111 -9.45 9.83 -15.62
CA GLU A 111 -10.37 10.94 -15.94
C GLU A 111 -11.78 10.73 -15.37
N PHE A 112 -12.30 9.50 -15.37
CA PHE A 112 -13.59 9.21 -14.75
C PHE A 112 -13.58 9.50 -13.25
N THR A 113 -12.51 9.09 -12.55
CA THR A 113 -12.35 9.34 -11.12
C THR A 113 -12.17 10.84 -10.84
N TYR A 114 -11.36 11.52 -11.67
CA TYR A 114 -11.16 12.97 -11.61
C TYR A 114 -12.48 13.75 -11.74
N ARG A 115 -13.32 13.40 -12.73
CA ARG A 115 -14.64 14.04 -12.89
C ARG A 115 -15.56 13.81 -11.67
N GLY A 116 -15.52 12.60 -11.11
CA GLY A 116 -16.24 12.31 -9.86
C GLY A 116 -15.78 13.16 -8.67
N PHE A 117 -14.48 13.42 -8.57
CA PHE A 117 -13.90 14.32 -7.57
C PHE A 117 -14.35 15.77 -7.79
N ILE A 118 -14.17 16.33 -9.00
CA ILE A 118 -14.56 17.72 -9.32
C ILE A 118 -16.07 17.96 -9.14
N ASN A 119 -16.91 16.96 -9.45
CA ASN A 119 -18.36 17.04 -9.26
C ASN A 119 -18.81 16.73 -7.82
N GLY A 120 -17.88 16.66 -6.86
CA GLY A 120 -18.16 16.49 -5.43
C GLY A 120 -18.73 15.12 -5.05
N LYS A 121 -18.57 14.09 -5.88
CA LYS A 121 -19.00 12.71 -5.57
C LYS A 121 -18.05 12.00 -4.60
N MET A 122 -16.82 12.46 -4.55
CA MET A 122 -15.79 11.95 -3.65
C MET A 122 -14.79 13.04 -3.32
N ASP A 123 -14.16 12.94 -2.16
CA ASP A 123 -12.95 13.69 -1.84
C ASP A 123 -11.71 12.99 -2.42
N LEU A 124 -10.56 13.67 -2.39
CA LEU A 124 -9.33 13.18 -3.00
C LEU A 124 -8.85 11.89 -2.34
N THR A 125 -9.02 11.76 -1.01
CA THR A 125 -8.63 10.56 -0.27
C THR A 125 -9.39 9.32 -0.75
N LYS A 126 -10.69 9.47 -1.04
CA LYS A 126 -11.52 8.40 -1.60
C LYS A 126 -11.12 8.07 -3.04
N ALA A 127 -10.81 9.09 -3.86
CA ALA A 127 -10.30 8.88 -5.21
C ALA A 127 -9.00 8.04 -5.20
N GLU A 128 -7.99 8.45 -4.44
CA GLU A 128 -6.71 7.71 -4.30
C GLU A 128 -6.93 6.28 -3.79
N SER A 129 -7.90 6.08 -2.91
CA SER A 129 -8.21 4.76 -2.34
C SER A 129 -8.89 3.82 -3.35
N VAL A 130 -9.54 4.34 -4.39
CA VAL A 130 -10.03 3.51 -5.52
C VAL A 130 -8.84 2.90 -6.27
N CYS A 131 -7.79 3.68 -6.54
CA CYS A 131 -6.56 3.15 -7.15
C CYS A 131 -5.88 2.12 -6.24
N ALA A 132 -5.76 2.42 -4.95
CA ALA A 132 -5.19 1.49 -3.98
C ALA A 132 -5.97 0.16 -3.92
N LEU A 133 -7.31 0.21 -4.01
CA LEU A 133 -8.14 -1.00 -4.02
C LEU A 133 -7.93 -1.85 -5.27
N ILE A 134 -7.85 -1.23 -6.44
CA ILE A 134 -7.63 -1.91 -7.72
C ILE A 134 -6.24 -2.58 -7.77
N THR A 135 -5.24 -1.92 -7.18
CA THR A 135 -3.83 -2.36 -7.20
C THR A 135 -3.44 -3.23 -6.00
N SER A 136 -4.35 -3.46 -5.06
CA SER A 136 -4.09 -4.23 -3.84
C SER A 136 -3.72 -5.69 -4.15
N LYS A 137 -2.60 -6.15 -3.56
CA LYS A 137 -2.03 -7.49 -3.79
C LYS A 137 -2.43 -8.53 -2.74
N THR A 138 -2.99 -8.09 -1.62
CA THR A 138 -3.40 -8.95 -0.50
C THR A 138 -4.80 -8.57 -0.02
N GLU A 139 -5.49 -9.49 0.64
CA GLU A 139 -6.82 -9.25 1.21
C GLU A 139 -6.79 -8.11 2.25
N THR A 140 -5.74 -8.06 3.08
CA THR A 140 -5.55 -6.99 4.07
C THR A 140 -5.39 -5.62 3.40
N ALA A 141 -4.55 -5.50 2.36
CA ALA A 141 -4.40 -4.24 1.65
C ALA A 141 -5.73 -3.80 1.00
N ALA A 142 -6.46 -4.74 0.39
CA ALA A 142 -7.76 -4.47 -0.22
C ALA A 142 -8.80 -4.02 0.82
N LYS A 143 -8.84 -4.66 1.99
CA LYS A 143 -9.72 -4.26 3.10
C LYS A 143 -9.40 -2.85 3.60
N ALA A 144 -8.11 -2.53 3.74
CA ALA A 144 -7.65 -1.20 4.16
C ALA A 144 -8.08 -0.11 3.16
N ALA A 145 -7.92 -0.39 1.87
CA ALA A 145 -8.35 0.51 0.81
C ALA A 145 -9.88 0.66 0.77
N LEU A 146 -10.62 -0.42 0.98
CA LEU A 146 -12.09 -0.41 1.00
C LEU A 146 -12.66 0.43 2.16
N ASN A 147 -12.05 0.36 3.35
CA ASN A 147 -12.41 1.21 4.50
C ASN A 147 -12.27 2.71 4.15
N ASN A 148 -11.17 3.07 3.47
CA ASN A 148 -11.01 4.45 2.99
C ASN A 148 -12.01 4.83 1.89
N VAL A 149 -12.30 3.94 0.93
CA VAL A 149 -13.33 4.17 -0.09
C VAL A 149 -14.70 4.41 0.54
N SER A 150 -14.97 3.75 1.67
CA SER A 150 -16.17 3.93 2.50
C SER A 150 -16.16 5.25 3.29
N GLY A 151 -15.04 5.97 3.28
CA GLY A 151 -14.89 7.30 3.86
C GLY A 151 -14.29 7.34 5.26
N GLU A 152 -13.80 6.22 5.81
CA GLU A 152 -13.30 6.19 7.19
C GLU A 152 -12.14 7.17 7.43
N PHE A 153 -11.11 7.13 6.57
CA PHE A 153 -9.99 8.07 6.66
C PHE A 153 -10.44 9.52 6.44
N ALA A 154 -11.26 9.78 5.41
CA ALA A 154 -11.81 11.11 5.15
C ALA A 154 -12.58 11.67 6.36
N ASN A 155 -13.37 10.84 7.03
CA ASN A 155 -14.13 11.22 8.21
C ASN A 155 -13.21 11.54 9.41
N LYS A 156 -12.12 10.78 9.62
CA LYS A 156 -11.12 11.11 10.66
C LYS A 156 -10.47 12.48 10.39
N ILE A 157 -10.13 12.78 9.14
CA ILE A 157 -9.59 14.10 8.75
C ILE A 157 -10.63 15.21 8.89
N LYS A 158 -11.87 14.98 8.47
CA LYS A 158 -12.98 15.95 8.62
C LYS A 158 -13.27 16.25 10.10
N ASN A 159 -13.22 15.25 10.96
CA ASN A 159 -13.38 15.45 12.40
C ASN A 159 -12.25 16.30 13.00
N LEU A 160 -10.99 15.98 12.69
CA LEU A 160 -9.83 16.80 13.07
C LEU A 160 -9.99 18.25 12.61
N LYS A 161 -10.40 18.43 11.35
CA LYS A 161 -10.67 19.75 10.76
C LYS A 161 -11.78 20.49 11.51
N ASN A 162 -12.90 19.83 11.81
CA ASN A 162 -14.02 20.45 12.51
C ASN A 162 -13.63 20.86 13.93
N ASP A 163 -12.93 19.98 14.66
CA ASP A 163 -12.45 20.26 16.01
C ASP A 163 -11.47 21.44 16.03
N LEU A 164 -10.54 21.49 15.07
CA LEU A 164 -9.60 22.59 14.90
C LEU A 164 -10.29 23.89 14.48
N THR A 165 -11.28 23.83 13.58
CA THR A 165 -12.04 25.01 13.13
C THR A 165 -12.80 25.63 14.30
N ASN A 166 -13.45 24.78 15.10
CA ASN A 166 -14.13 25.22 16.32
C ASN A 166 -13.14 25.86 17.31
N LEU A 167 -11.98 25.22 17.54
CA LEU A 167 -10.95 25.79 18.40
C LEU A 167 -10.42 27.13 17.88
N LEU A 168 -10.16 27.25 16.58
CA LEU A 168 -9.68 28.46 15.94
C LEU A 168 -10.67 29.61 16.11
N ALA A 169 -11.97 29.36 15.96
CA ALA A 169 -13.00 30.38 16.22
C ALA A 169 -12.92 30.94 17.66
N PHE A 170 -12.66 30.08 18.66
CA PHE A 170 -12.45 30.53 20.04
C PHE A 170 -11.11 31.26 20.26
N MET A 171 -10.09 30.96 19.46
CA MET A 171 -8.82 31.68 19.53
C MET A 171 -8.94 33.08 18.91
N GLU A 172 -9.61 33.19 17.75
CA GLU A 172 -9.78 34.46 17.03
C GLU A 172 -10.68 35.44 17.80
N VAL A 173 -11.77 34.98 18.40
CA VAL A 173 -12.63 35.83 19.26
C VAL A 173 -11.84 36.42 20.44
N SER A 174 -10.94 35.64 21.05
CA SER A 174 -10.09 36.13 22.15
C SER A 174 -9.05 37.15 21.71
N LEU A 175 -8.65 37.15 20.42
CA LEU A 175 -7.72 38.12 19.86
C LEU A 175 -8.43 39.44 19.51
N ASP A 176 -9.64 39.37 18.94
CA ASP A 176 -10.38 40.55 18.49
C ASP A 176 -10.98 41.36 19.66
N HIS A 177 -11.32 40.69 20.78
CA HIS A 177 -11.99 41.32 21.93
C HIS A 177 -11.33 40.92 23.28
N PRO A 178 -10.10 41.38 23.56
CA PRO A 178 -9.38 41.02 24.78
C PRO A 178 -9.98 41.61 26.07
N GLU A 179 -10.74 42.72 25.97
CA GLU A 179 -11.36 43.41 27.11
C GLU A 179 -12.79 42.97 27.40
N GLU A 180 -13.44 42.30 26.44
CA GLU A 180 -14.77 41.74 26.67
C GLU A 180 -14.60 40.37 27.33
N ASP A 181 -15.20 40.20 28.50
CA ASP A 181 -15.19 38.97 29.32
C ASP A 181 -16.03 37.86 28.63
N ILE A 182 -15.80 37.63 27.34
CA ILE A 182 -16.44 36.62 26.50
C ILE A 182 -15.81 35.27 26.85
N MET A 183 -16.14 34.76 28.04
CA MET A 183 -15.71 33.44 28.49
C MET A 183 -16.53 32.35 27.78
N PHE A 184 -15.94 31.72 26.76
CA PHE A 184 -16.47 30.45 26.24
C PHE A 184 -15.53 29.25 26.49
N LEU A 185 -14.21 29.45 26.50
CA LEU A 185 -13.22 28.42 26.88
C LEU A 185 -12.03 29.05 27.59
N SER A 186 -11.64 28.48 28.71
CA SER A 186 -10.42 28.82 29.44
C SER A 186 -9.16 28.46 28.62
N ARG A 187 -8.04 29.12 28.93
CA ARG A 187 -6.72 28.83 28.33
C ARG A 187 -6.34 27.35 28.49
N GLN A 188 -6.64 26.75 29.65
CA GLN A 188 -6.38 25.34 29.93
C GLN A 188 -7.21 24.41 29.03
N GLU A 189 -8.48 24.72 28.79
CA GLU A 189 -9.33 23.92 27.90
C GLU A 189 -8.85 23.99 26.45
N LYS A 190 -8.41 25.16 25.98
CA LYS A 190 -7.82 25.31 24.63
C LYS A 190 -6.53 24.48 24.49
N GLN A 191 -5.64 24.51 25.48
CA GLN A 191 -4.43 23.66 25.50
C GLN A 191 -4.75 22.16 25.54
N ALA A 192 -5.77 21.76 26.29
CA ALA A 192 -6.23 20.37 26.33
C ALA A 192 -6.74 19.91 24.95
N ARG A 193 -7.51 20.76 24.26
CA ARG A 193 -7.99 20.49 22.89
C ARG A 193 -6.84 20.38 21.88
N LEU A 194 -5.85 21.28 21.92
CA LEU A 194 -4.65 21.17 21.10
C LEU A 194 -3.91 19.85 21.35
N THR A 195 -3.80 19.44 22.61
CA THR A 195 -3.17 18.16 22.98
C THR A 195 -3.91 16.96 22.38
N LEU A 196 -5.25 16.98 22.44
CA LEU A 196 -6.06 15.92 21.83
C LEU A 196 -5.91 15.86 20.31
N LEU A 197 -5.85 17.00 19.63
CA LEU A 197 -5.60 17.10 18.19
C LEU A 197 -4.22 16.54 17.82
N ILE A 198 -3.18 16.89 18.59
CA ILE A 198 -1.81 16.37 18.43
C ILE A 198 -1.78 14.85 18.59
N GLU A 199 -2.41 14.31 19.65
CA GLU A 199 -2.46 12.87 19.91
C GLU A 199 -3.20 12.12 18.80
N THR A 200 -4.31 12.68 18.31
CA THR A 200 -5.09 12.09 17.22
C THR A 200 -4.30 12.09 15.91
N THR A 201 -3.62 13.19 15.59
CA THR A 201 -2.75 13.29 14.40
C THR A 201 -1.57 12.32 14.50
N LYS A 202 -0.97 12.18 15.69
CA LYS A 202 0.10 11.21 15.96
C LYS A 202 -0.34 9.76 15.75
N LYS A 203 -1.58 9.41 16.14
CA LYS A 203 -2.15 8.08 15.87
C LYS A 203 -2.27 7.82 14.38
N LEU A 204 -2.71 8.81 13.59
CA LEU A 204 -2.76 8.68 12.12
C LEU A 204 -1.37 8.52 11.50
N LEU A 205 -0.37 9.28 11.96
CA LEU A 205 1.01 9.15 11.51
C LEU A 205 1.59 7.74 11.78
N ALA A 206 1.22 7.13 12.91
CA ALA A 206 1.66 5.78 13.25
C ALA A 206 1.13 4.71 12.27
N ILE A 207 -0.02 4.95 11.63
CA ILE A 207 -0.63 4.03 10.66
C ILE A 207 0.17 4.00 9.34
N TYR A 208 0.83 5.11 8.97
CA TYR A 208 1.52 5.23 7.67
C TYR A 208 2.54 4.11 7.43
N LYS A 209 3.38 3.77 8.42
CA LYS A 209 4.39 2.70 8.27
C LYS A 209 3.76 1.36 7.89
N ILE A 210 2.59 1.07 8.47
CA ILE A 210 1.82 -0.13 8.18
C ILE A 210 1.22 -0.03 6.77
N SER A 211 0.57 1.10 6.44
CA SER A 211 -0.02 1.33 5.11
C SER A 211 1.01 1.25 3.98
N GLU A 212 2.21 1.80 4.18
CA GLU A 212 3.30 1.73 3.21
C GLU A 212 3.70 0.29 2.93
N SER A 213 3.84 -0.52 4.00
CA SER A 213 4.15 -1.94 3.89
C SER A 213 3.03 -2.74 3.20
N LEU A 214 1.76 -2.39 3.42
CA LEU A 214 0.61 -3.01 2.74
C LEU A 214 0.55 -2.66 1.24
N GLN A 215 0.97 -1.45 0.84
CA GLN A 215 0.94 -0.98 -0.54
C GLN A 215 2.14 -1.46 -1.35
N LYS A 216 3.35 -1.15 -0.88
CA LYS A 216 4.60 -1.44 -1.59
C LYS A 216 5.04 -2.90 -1.39
N GLY A 217 4.65 -3.50 -0.27
CA GLY A 217 5.21 -4.76 0.18
C GLY A 217 6.61 -4.60 0.76
N LEU A 218 7.18 -5.72 1.21
CA LEU A 218 8.57 -5.83 1.63
C LEU A 218 9.39 -6.55 0.56
N LYS A 219 10.68 -6.20 0.47
CA LYS A 219 11.67 -6.92 -0.33
C LYS A 219 12.53 -7.78 0.59
N ALA A 220 12.59 -9.07 0.29
CA ALA A 220 13.41 -10.03 1.03
C ALA A 220 14.58 -10.55 0.22
N ALA A 221 15.75 -10.61 0.87
CA ALA A 221 16.90 -11.36 0.39
C ALA A 221 17.00 -12.68 1.17
N ILE A 222 17.16 -13.80 0.46
CA ILE A 222 17.39 -15.11 1.08
C ILE A 222 18.88 -15.43 0.98
N ILE A 223 19.55 -15.56 2.13
CA ILE A 223 20.98 -15.86 2.23
C ILE A 223 21.21 -17.16 3.00
N GLY A 224 22.38 -17.75 2.84
CA GLY A 224 22.74 -19.00 3.51
C GLY A 224 23.76 -19.80 2.70
N LYS A 225 24.45 -20.74 3.36
CA LYS A 225 25.44 -21.59 2.71
C LYS A 225 24.84 -22.48 1.59
N PRO A 226 25.67 -23.02 0.68
CA PRO A 226 25.22 -24.08 -0.23
C PRO A 226 24.51 -25.20 0.53
N ASN A 227 23.44 -25.77 -0.05
CA ASN A 227 22.66 -26.86 0.53
C ASN A 227 21.95 -26.59 1.88
N ALA A 228 21.93 -25.34 2.37
CA ALA A 228 21.10 -24.93 3.52
C ALA A 228 19.58 -25.03 3.25
N GLY A 229 19.18 -25.26 2.00
CA GLY A 229 17.78 -25.41 1.59
C GLY A 229 17.07 -24.10 1.26
N LYS A 230 17.80 -23.07 0.79
CA LYS A 230 17.25 -21.78 0.33
C LYS A 230 16.17 -21.94 -0.76
N SER A 231 16.47 -22.68 -1.82
CA SER A 231 15.53 -22.93 -2.94
C SER A 231 14.33 -23.77 -2.49
N SER A 232 14.55 -24.74 -1.60
CA SER A 232 13.49 -25.53 -1.00
C SER A 232 12.54 -24.67 -0.17
N LEU A 233 13.09 -23.74 0.64
CA LEU A 233 12.32 -22.79 1.44
C LEU A 233 11.50 -21.86 0.54
N LEU A 234 12.13 -21.30 -0.50
CA LEU A 234 11.46 -20.43 -1.47
C LEU A 234 10.26 -21.15 -2.11
N ASN A 235 10.46 -22.37 -2.61
CA ASN A 235 9.40 -23.15 -3.23
C ASN A 235 8.27 -23.48 -2.23
N ALA A 236 8.61 -23.81 -0.99
CA ALA A 236 7.63 -24.11 0.04
C ALA A 236 6.80 -22.88 0.44
N ILE A 237 7.40 -21.70 0.48
CA ILE A 237 6.72 -20.43 0.76
C ILE A 237 5.83 -20.04 -0.42
N VAL A 238 6.36 -20.05 -1.65
CA VAL A 238 5.63 -19.67 -2.87
C VAL A 238 4.46 -20.61 -3.13
N GLY A 239 4.66 -21.93 -3.04
CA GLY A 239 3.62 -22.91 -3.36
C GLY A 239 2.37 -22.83 -2.49
N LYS A 240 2.50 -22.39 -1.23
CA LYS A 240 1.37 -22.27 -0.27
C LYS A 240 0.78 -20.87 -0.16
N ASN A 241 1.54 -19.82 -0.47
CA ASN A 241 1.16 -18.43 -0.18
C ASN A 241 1.34 -17.51 -1.39
N ARG A 242 1.30 -18.06 -2.61
CA ARG A 242 1.27 -17.25 -3.83
C ARG A 242 0.03 -16.35 -3.77
N ALA A 243 0.25 -15.04 -3.75
CA ALA A 243 -0.85 -14.12 -3.98
C ALA A 243 -1.39 -14.42 -5.38
N ILE A 244 -2.71 -14.64 -5.51
CA ILE A 244 -3.34 -14.86 -6.81
C ILE A 244 -3.20 -13.54 -7.58
N VAL A 245 -2.17 -13.45 -8.41
CA VAL A 245 -2.03 -12.36 -9.37
C VAL A 245 -2.96 -12.72 -10.51
N THR A 246 -4.01 -11.92 -10.70
CA THR A 246 -4.71 -11.89 -11.97
C THR A 246 -3.81 -11.21 -12.98
N ASP A 247 -3.76 -11.73 -14.21
CA ASP A 247 -3.15 -11.01 -15.33
C ASP A 247 -3.92 -9.69 -15.49
N ILE A 248 -3.41 -8.59 -14.93
CA ILE A 248 -3.87 -7.26 -15.32
C ILE A 248 -3.25 -7.01 -16.68
N ALA A 249 -3.89 -7.56 -17.72
CA ALA A 249 -3.54 -7.29 -19.10
C ALA A 249 -3.63 -5.77 -19.33
N GLY A 250 -2.46 -5.12 -19.47
CA GLY A 250 -2.39 -3.68 -19.71
C GLY A 250 -1.10 -2.98 -19.29
N THR A 251 -0.35 -3.48 -18.30
CA THR A 251 0.92 -2.84 -17.89
C THR A 251 2.09 -3.50 -18.59
N THR A 252 2.48 -2.97 -19.77
CA THR A 252 3.64 -3.46 -20.54
C THR A 252 4.99 -2.92 -20.04
N THR A 253 5.01 -2.19 -18.93
CA THR A 253 6.22 -1.57 -18.40
C THR A 253 6.75 -2.23 -17.13
N ASP A 254 5.92 -2.98 -16.42
CA ASP A 254 6.33 -3.68 -15.20
C ASP A 254 6.31 -5.18 -15.48
N THR A 255 7.49 -5.78 -15.45
CA THR A 255 7.64 -7.23 -15.31
C THR A 255 6.66 -7.73 -14.25
N ILE A 256 5.85 -8.75 -14.57
CA ILE A 256 4.96 -9.40 -13.60
C ILE A 256 5.83 -10.00 -12.49
N GLU A 257 6.13 -9.19 -11.48
CA GLU A 257 6.79 -9.63 -10.26
C GLU A 257 5.77 -10.48 -9.49
N GLU A 258 6.17 -11.69 -9.10
CA GLU A 258 5.33 -12.53 -8.27
C GLU A 258 5.54 -12.19 -6.80
N PHE A 259 4.43 -12.02 -6.07
CA PHE A 259 4.45 -11.69 -4.65
C PHE A 259 3.97 -12.88 -3.81
N ILE A 260 4.52 -12.98 -2.61
CA ILE A 260 4.13 -13.94 -1.58
C ILE A 260 3.31 -13.20 -0.54
N ASP A 261 2.12 -13.70 -0.20
CA ASP A 261 1.33 -13.14 0.90
C ASP A 261 1.93 -13.55 2.25
N CYS A 262 2.47 -12.57 2.97
CA CYS A 262 2.95 -12.70 4.34
C CYS A 262 1.93 -12.11 5.31
N ARG A 263 0.81 -12.80 5.51
CA ARG A 263 -0.26 -12.41 6.46
C ARG A 263 -0.81 -11.01 6.20
N GLY A 264 -1.06 -10.70 4.93
CA GLY A 264 -1.56 -9.42 4.49
C GLY A 264 -0.49 -8.48 3.94
N VAL A 265 0.80 -8.79 4.11
CA VAL A 265 1.91 -8.00 3.56
C VAL A 265 2.44 -8.66 2.29
N PRO A 266 2.44 -7.99 1.13
CA PRO A 266 3.08 -8.51 -0.08
C PRO A 266 4.59 -8.63 0.15
N LEU A 267 5.20 -9.77 -0.17
CA LEU A 267 6.64 -9.98 -0.10
C LEU A 267 7.21 -10.30 -1.48
N THR A 268 8.24 -9.55 -1.88
CA THR A 268 8.99 -9.74 -3.13
C THR A 268 10.35 -10.31 -2.80
N ILE A 269 10.77 -11.38 -3.49
CA ILE A 269 12.11 -11.93 -3.33
C ILE A 269 13.03 -11.29 -4.37
N ILE A 270 14.15 -10.71 -3.96
CA ILE A 270 15.03 -9.88 -4.83
C ILE A 270 15.76 -10.71 -5.91
N ASP A 271 15.65 -12.04 -5.89
CA ASP A 271 16.40 -12.96 -6.76
C ASP A 271 15.51 -13.86 -7.66
N THR A 272 14.19 -13.65 -7.68
CA THR A 272 13.26 -14.55 -8.42
C THR A 272 13.02 -14.22 -9.89
N ALA A 273 13.42 -13.03 -10.37
CA ALA A 273 13.29 -12.70 -11.81
C ALA A 273 14.15 -13.60 -12.72
N GLY A 274 15.17 -14.28 -12.17
CA GLY A 274 16.04 -15.21 -12.89
C GLY A 274 15.79 -16.70 -12.63
N ILE A 275 14.98 -17.07 -11.64
CA ILE A 275 14.73 -18.50 -11.30
C ILE A 275 13.76 -19.17 -12.29
N ARG A 276 13.10 -18.37 -13.15
CA ARG A 276 12.17 -18.87 -14.19
C ARG A 276 12.83 -19.41 -15.45
N THR A 277 14.15 -19.37 -15.54
CA THR A 277 14.92 -20.09 -16.56
C THR A 277 16.12 -20.71 -15.88
N HIS A 278 16.43 -21.97 -16.20
CA HIS A 278 17.47 -22.82 -15.61
C HIS A 278 17.00 -23.73 -14.48
N SER A 279 16.26 -24.77 -14.87
CA SER A 279 16.77 -26.11 -14.61
C SER A 279 18.17 -26.20 -15.18
N ASP A 280 19.20 -25.96 -14.36
CA ASP A 280 20.50 -26.63 -14.44
C ASP A 280 21.48 -26.03 -13.44
N ASN A 281 22.29 -26.94 -12.91
CA ASN A 281 23.37 -26.70 -11.97
C ASN A 281 24.31 -25.57 -12.44
N SER A 282 24.30 -24.41 -11.75
CA SER A 282 25.48 -23.56 -11.44
C SER A 282 25.06 -22.14 -11.04
N ILE A 283 24.82 -21.91 -9.74
CA ILE A 283 24.88 -20.56 -9.15
C ILE A 283 25.88 -20.63 -8.00
N GLU A 284 27.17 -20.80 -8.34
CA GLU A 284 28.15 -21.22 -7.33
C GLU A 284 29.40 -20.34 -7.18
N LEU A 285 29.54 -19.20 -7.86
CA LEU A 285 30.62 -18.25 -7.53
C LEU A 285 30.33 -16.77 -7.84
N LEU A 286 29.21 -16.44 -8.50
CA LEU A 286 28.72 -15.06 -8.65
C LEU A 286 27.94 -14.53 -7.41
N GLY A 287 27.83 -15.37 -6.36
CA GLY A 287 26.93 -15.18 -5.22
C GLY A 287 27.30 -14.03 -4.30
N GLN A 288 28.59 -13.76 -4.02
CA GLN A 288 28.94 -12.77 -2.98
C GLN A 288 28.60 -11.32 -3.38
N LYS A 289 28.91 -10.89 -4.61
CA LYS A 289 28.61 -9.52 -5.07
C LYS A 289 27.10 -9.30 -5.28
N ARG A 290 26.40 -10.33 -5.79
CA ARG A 290 24.94 -10.30 -5.95
C ARG A 290 24.19 -10.37 -4.62
N SER A 291 24.66 -11.17 -3.66
CA SER A 291 24.12 -11.18 -2.29
C SER A 291 24.32 -9.83 -1.60
N LYS A 292 25.41 -9.11 -1.89
CA LYS A 292 25.63 -7.74 -1.40
C LYS A 292 24.64 -6.75 -1.98
N GLU A 293 24.43 -6.75 -3.29
CA GLU A 293 23.45 -5.89 -3.96
C GLU A 293 22.01 -6.21 -3.54
N ALA A 294 21.70 -7.49 -3.31
CA ALA A 294 20.39 -7.93 -2.83
C ALA A 294 20.16 -7.54 -1.37
N ALA A 295 21.15 -7.73 -0.49
CA ALA A 295 21.04 -7.36 0.92
C ALA A 295 20.91 -5.84 1.13
N ALA A 296 21.60 -5.03 0.32
CA ALA A 296 21.49 -3.58 0.36
C ALA A 296 20.12 -3.04 -0.07
N LYS A 297 19.36 -3.81 -0.88
CA LYS A 297 18.03 -3.45 -1.38
C LYS A 297 16.90 -4.13 -0.60
N ALA A 298 17.22 -4.95 0.39
CA ALA A 298 16.25 -5.71 1.16
C ALA A 298 15.74 -4.93 2.37
N ASP A 299 14.44 -5.03 2.60
CA ASP A 299 13.77 -4.59 3.82
C ASP A 299 13.87 -5.66 4.93
N VAL A 300 14.09 -6.93 4.54
CA VAL A 300 14.35 -8.05 5.45
C VAL A 300 15.32 -9.07 4.84
N ILE A 301 16.22 -9.60 5.65
CA ILE A 301 17.12 -10.68 5.27
C ILE A 301 16.64 -11.98 5.93
N ILE A 302 16.41 -13.02 5.14
CA ILE A 302 16.10 -14.36 5.63
C ILE A 302 17.39 -15.19 5.54
N TRP A 303 18.05 -15.38 6.67
CA TRP A 303 19.26 -16.19 6.73
C TRP A 303 18.92 -17.64 7.06
N VAL A 304 19.03 -18.49 6.03
CA VAL A 304 18.76 -19.93 6.09
C VAL A 304 20.02 -20.68 6.51
N LEU A 305 19.90 -21.41 7.62
CA LEU A 305 20.91 -22.26 8.22
C LEU A 305 20.44 -23.71 8.15
N ASP A 306 21.38 -24.65 7.99
CA ASP A 306 21.08 -26.08 8.06
C ASP A 306 21.02 -26.52 9.53
N GLY A 307 19.83 -26.81 10.04
CA GLY A 307 19.62 -27.26 11.42
C GLY A 307 20.08 -28.70 11.69
N SER A 308 20.33 -29.49 10.64
CA SER A 308 20.80 -30.89 10.76
C SER A 308 22.33 -30.98 10.86
N ALA A 309 23.05 -29.95 10.42
CA ALA A 309 24.51 -29.89 10.35
C ALA A 309 25.10 -28.91 11.39
N PRO A 310 26.39 -29.05 11.75
CA PRO A 310 27.08 -28.05 12.55
C PRO A 310 27.28 -26.73 11.78
N PHE A 311 27.44 -25.64 12.53
CA PHE A 311 27.84 -24.33 12.00
C PHE A 311 29.27 -24.43 11.45
N ASP A 312 29.49 -24.01 10.20
CA ASP A 312 30.77 -24.16 9.51
C ASP A 312 31.40 -22.82 9.07
N ASN A 313 32.55 -22.89 8.39
CA ASN A 313 33.26 -21.71 7.91
C ASN A 313 32.47 -20.90 6.87
N ASN A 314 31.57 -21.51 6.09
CA ASN A 314 30.72 -20.78 5.15
C ASN A 314 29.68 -19.96 5.90
N ASP A 315 29.09 -20.54 6.95
CA ASP A 315 28.18 -19.81 7.83
C ASP A 315 28.91 -18.63 8.52
N LYS A 316 30.16 -18.84 8.95
CA LYS A 316 31.01 -17.78 9.50
C LYS A 316 31.28 -16.65 8.52
N GLN A 317 31.63 -16.97 7.27
CA GLN A 317 31.85 -15.96 6.23
C GLN A 317 30.61 -15.08 5.98
N ILE A 318 29.41 -15.68 6.03
CA ILE A 318 28.15 -14.94 5.90
C ILE A 318 27.93 -14.04 7.13
N ALA A 319 28.22 -14.54 8.34
CA ALA A 319 28.15 -13.75 9.57
C ALA A 319 29.09 -12.54 9.52
N ASP A 320 30.33 -12.75 9.10
CA ASP A 320 31.36 -11.73 8.97
C ASP A 320 30.98 -10.70 7.89
N PHE A 321 30.39 -11.16 6.78
CA PHE A 321 29.85 -10.29 5.73
C PHE A 321 28.75 -9.34 6.26
N ILE A 322 27.78 -9.89 7.00
CA ILE A 322 26.69 -9.10 7.61
C ILE A 322 27.24 -8.05 8.58
N LYS A 323 28.22 -8.42 9.41
CA LYS A 323 28.87 -7.51 10.36
C LYS A 323 29.69 -6.42 9.66
N THR A 324 30.49 -6.80 8.67
CA THR A 324 31.46 -5.90 8.00
C THR A 324 30.76 -4.84 7.18
N GLU A 325 29.65 -5.18 6.52
CA GLU A 325 28.88 -4.23 5.70
C GLU A 325 27.92 -3.35 6.52
N ASN A 326 27.91 -3.49 7.85
CA ASN A 326 27.07 -2.74 8.78
C ASN A 326 25.58 -2.72 8.34
N ILE A 327 25.07 -3.90 7.99
CA ILE A 327 23.71 -4.06 7.48
C ILE A 327 22.72 -3.77 8.61
N ASN A 328 22.02 -2.64 8.53
CA ASN A 328 20.96 -2.27 9.47
C ASN A 328 19.61 -2.95 9.17
N THR A 329 19.52 -3.72 8.09
CA THR A 329 18.32 -4.45 7.69
C THR A 329 17.99 -5.55 8.71
N PRO A 330 16.73 -5.68 9.16
CA PRO A 330 16.29 -6.77 10.02
C PRO A 330 16.64 -8.16 9.45
N ILE A 331 17.19 -9.04 10.30
CA ILE A 331 17.60 -10.39 9.91
C ILE A 331 16.74 -11.42 10.64
N LEU A 332 16.11 -12.31 9.89
CA LEU A 332 15.39 -13.48 10.39
C LEU A 332 16.26 -14.72 10.20
N TYR A 333 16.69 -15.31 11.31
CA TYR A 333 17.43 -16.57 11.31
C TYR A 333 16.45 -17.74 11.19
N VAL A 334 16.66 -18.57 10.16
CA VAL A 334 15.83 -19.74 9.87
C VAL A 334 16.69 -20.99 9.96
N LEU A 335 16.45 -21.82 10.97
CA LEU A 335 17.02 -23.17 11.07
C LEU A 335 16.17 -24.13 10.25
N ASN A 336 16.58 -24.36 9.01
CA ASN A 336 15.90 -25.24 8.08
C ASN A 336 16.24 -26.72 8.35
N LYS A 337 15.51 -27.64 7.72
CA LYS A 337 15.62 -29.11 7.94
C LYS A 337 15.34 -29.53 9.39
N ALA A 338 14.42 -28.82 10.05
CA ALA A 338 14.01 -29.13 11.42
C ALA A 338 13.35 -30.51 11.59
N ASP A 339 13.00 -31.18 10.48
CA ASP A 339 12.54 -32.56 10.42
C ASP A 339 13.65 -33.60 10.62
N LEU A 340 14.92 -33.22 10.49
CA LEU A 340 16.07 -34.12 10.66
C LEU A 340 16.60 -34.07 12.10
N GLU A 341 17.16 -35.20 12.56
CA GLU A 341 17.87 -35.25 13.83
C GLU A 341 19.09 -34.32 13.83
N ARG A 342 19.25 -33.57 14.91
CA ARG A 342 20.30 -32.56 15.04
C ARG A 342 21.63 -33.23 15.38
N GLN A 343 22.63 -33.09 14.51
CA GLN A 343 23.94 -33.72 14.72
C GLN A 343 24.87 -33.02 15.74
N SER A 344 24.40 -32.03 16.52
CA SER A 344 25.16 -31.52 17.69
C SER A 344 24.33 -30.66 18.66
N GLU A 345 24.64 -30.76 19.97
CA GLU A 345 23.98 -30.06 21.09
C GLU A 345 24.42 -28.58 21.29
N LYS A 346 25.29 -28.01 20.47
CA LYS A 346 25.88 -26.68 20.74
C LYS A 346 25.22 -25.55 19.97
N TRP A 347 23.99 -25.22 20.33
CA TRP A 347 23.45 -23.88 20.10
C TRP A 347 22.75 -23.43 21.37
N LYS A 348 23.46 -22.70 22.23
CA LYS A 348 22.85 -21.92 23.30
C LYS A 348 22.69 -20.47 22.81
N VAL A 349 21.45 -20.01 22.70
CA VAL A 349 21.14 -18.58 22.61
C VAL A 349 20.94 -18.12 24.04
N GLU A 350 21.88 -17.38 24.62
CA GLU A 350 21.64 -16.70 25.89
C GLU A 350 20.86 -15.41 25.62
N SER A 351 19.70 -15.29 26.27
CA SER A 351 19.04 -14.01 26.47
C SER A 351 19.74 -13.29 27.62
N GLU A 352 20.59 -12.31 27.34
CA GLU A 352 21.10 -11.43 28.40
C GLU A 352 19.97 -10.52 28.89
N ILE A 353 19.20 -11.01 29.87
CA ILE A 353 18.59 -10.13 30.88
C ILE A 353 19.69 -9.90 31.92
N ASN A 354 20.22 -8.68 31.92
CA ASN A 354 21.14 -8.17 32.93
C ASN A 354 20.61 -8.47 34.35
N ASP A 355 21.16 -9.47 35.02
CA ASP A 355 21.13 -9.54 36.48
C ASP A 355 22.57 -9.39 36.97
N LYS A 356 22.92 -8.14 37.30
CA LYS A 356 24.20 -7.79 37.94
C LYS A 356 24.20 -8.29 39.38
N SER A 357 24.26 -9.60 39.60
CA SER A 357 24.75 -10.18 40.85
C SER A 357 25.04 -11.68 40.73
N LYS A 358 26.32 -12.04 40.58
CA LYS A 358 27.04 -12.96 41.49
C LYS A 358 28.33 -13.54 40.87
N ASN A 359 29.41 -13.19 41.57
CA ASN A 359 30.56 -13.99 41.95
C ASN A 359 31.53 -14.58 40.90
N LYS A 360 32.66 -13.88 40.87
CA LYS A 360 34.05 -14.37 40.85
C LYS A 360 34.27 -15.82 41.32
N ASN A 361 35.15 -16.48 40.56
CA ASN A 361 36.15 -17.50 40.88
C ASN A 361 35.88 -18.86 40.24
N GLU A 362 36.69 -19.21 39.24
CA GLU A 362 37.66 -20.32 39.31
C GLU A 362 38.43 -20.44 37.98
N GLN A 363 39.76 -20.45 38.08
CA GLN A 363 40.69 -20.84 37.03
C GLN A 363 40.98 -22.33 37.17
N GLN A 364 40.89 -23.12 36.08
CA GLN A 364 41.99 -23.97 35.59
C GLN A 364 41.62 -24.78 34.33
N ASN A 365 42.49 -24.62 33.33
CA ASN A 365 43.02 -25.59 32.37
C ASN A 365 42.16 -26.79 31.91
N ASP A 366 41.67 -26.73 30.66
CA ASP A 366 41.74 -27.88 29.75
C ASP A 366 41.83 -27.40 28.28
N GLN A 367 42.91 -27.78 27.60
CA GLN A 367 43.21 -27.45 26.21
C GLN A 367 42.48 -28.43 25.27
N SER A 368 41.23 -28.12 24.98
CA SER A 368 40.57 -28.50 23.73
C SER A 368 39.90 -27.23 23.22
N GLU A 369 40.15 -26.85 21.96
CA GLU A 369 39.59 -25.63 21.34
C GLU A 369 38.05 -25.73 21.23
N LYS A 370 37.38 -25.58 22.36
CA LYS A 370 35.96 -25.26 22.48
C LYS A 370 35.80 -23.82 22.00
N TRP A 371 35.60 -23.65 20.70
CA TRP A 371 35.16 -22.38 20.15
C TRP A 371 33.82 -21.97 20.78
N LYS A 372 33.85 -20.87 21.53
CA LYS A 372 32.67 -20.20 22.07
C LYS A 372 31.99 -19.40 20.95
N VAL A 373 31.10 -20.06 20.21
CA VAL A 373 30.12 -19.42 19.32
C VAL A 373 29.07 -18.62 20.12
N GLU A 374 29.12 -18.70 21.46
CA GLU A 374 28.18 -18.12 22.43
C GLU A 374 28.09 -16.58 22.40
N SER A 375 29.06 -15.88 21.79
CA SER A 375 29.10 -14.39 21.81
C SER A 375 28.88 -13.71 20.45
N GLU A 376 28.78 -14.46 19.34
CA GLU A 376 28.92 -13.84 18.00
C GLU A 376 27.66 -13.81 17.14
N ILE A 377 26.56 -14.45 17.55
CA ILE A 377 25.25 -14.45 16.85
C ILE A 377 24.17 -13.70 17.66
N ALA A 378 24.57 -12.90 18.65
CA ALA A 378 23.67 -11.96 19.33
C ALA A 378 23.50 -10.68 18.47
N VAL A 379 22.96 -10.82 17.27
CA VAL A 379 22.54 -9.66 16.45
C VAL A 379 21.03 -9.75 16.31
N ASN A 380 20.35 -8.98 17.17
CA ASN A 380 18.92 -8.99 17.52
C ASN A 380 18.47 -10.22 18.33
N SER A 381 17.91 -9.94 19.51
CA SER A 381 17.43 -10.81 20.59
C SER A 381 16.31 -11.82 20.23
N GLN A 382 16.26 -12.33 19.00
CA GLN A 382 15.28 -13.32 18.57
C GLN A 382 15.91 -14.70 18.37
N LEU A 383 15.32 -15.70 19.03
CA LEU A 383 15.65 -17.11 18.81
C LEU A 383 15.42 -17.48 17.33
N PRO A 384 16.29 -18.31 16.73
CA PRO A 384 16.13 -18.72 15.35
C PRO A 384 14.83 -19.54 15.16
N LEU A 385 14.11 -19.25 14.08
CA LEU A 385 12.88 -19.93 13.71
C LEU A 385 13.22 -21.31 13.13
N LYS A 386 12.73 -22.37 13.75
CA LYS A 386 12.84 -23.74 13.21
C LYS A 386 11.83 -23.91 12.10
N VAL A 387 12.30 -24.33 10.92
CA VAL A 387 11.48 -24.56 9.74
C VAL A 387 11.87 -25.88 9.09
N SER A 388 10.89 -26.61 8.58
CA SER A 388 11.13 -27.68 7.62
C SER A 388 10.55 -27.25 6.28
N SER A 389 11.43 -26.98 5.31
CA SER A 389 11.00 -26.70 3.93
C SER A 389 10.30 -27.92 3.29
N LEU A 390 10.57 -29.14 3.78
CA LEU A 390 10.01 -30.37 3.26
C LEU A 390 8.57 -30.58 3.73
N THR A 391 8.31 -30.46 5.04
CA THR A 391 6.96 -30.66 5.60
C THR A 391 6.12 -29.37 5.57
N GLY A 392 6.81 -28.22 5.52
CA GLY A 392 6.23 -26.89 5.66
C GLY A 392 5.99 -26.47 7.12
N ASP A 393 6.45 -27.26 8.10
CA ASP A 393 6.40 -26.87 9.50
C ASP A 393 7.26 -25.62 9.76
N GLY A 394 6.80 -24.75 10.65
CA GLY A 394 7.44 -23.46 10.94
C GLY A 394 7.28 -22.35 9.89
N ILE A 395 6.84 -22.64 8.66
CA ILE A 395 6.60 -21.62 7.62
C ILE A 395 5.57 -20.57 8.07
N PRO A 396 4.42 -20.92 8.69
CA PRO A 396 3.48 -19.91 9.17
C PRO A 396 4.08 -18.96 10.22
N ALA A 397 5.00 -19.45 11.05
CA ALA A 397 5.71 -18.63 12.04
C ALA A 397 6.71 -17.68 11.37
N LEU A 398 7.39 -18.14 10.32
CA LEU A 398 8.25 -17.30 9.48
C LEU A 398 7.47 -16.16 8.81
N LEU A 399 6.31 -16.46 8.21
CA LEU A 399 5.46 -15.44 7.59
C LEU A 399 4.94 -14.41 8.62
N ASN A 400 4.57 -14.87 9.82
CA ASN A 400 4.19 -13.99 10.93
C ASN A 400 5.34 -13.08 11.36
N ALA A 401 6.58 -13.60 11.40
CA ALA A 401 7.75 -12.80 11.76
C ALA A 401 8.04 -11.72 10.72
N ILE A 402 7.88 -12.03 9.42
CA ILE A 402 8.00 -11.06 8.33
C ILE A 402 6.91 -9.98 8.44
N ALA A 403 5.65 -10.37 8.68
CA ALA A 403 4.55 -9.41 8.85
C ALA A 403 4.78 -8.46 10.04
N LYS A 404 5.33 -8.96 11.15
CA LYS A 404 5.71 -8.14 12.31
C LYS A 404 6.80 -7.13 12.00
N ILE A 405 7.75 -7.45 11.12
CA ILE A 405 8.78 -6.48 10.68
C ILE A 405 8.14 -5.31 9.92
N ALA A 406 7.10 -5.59 9.11
CA ALA A 406 6.27 -4.58 8.46
C ALA A 406 5.38 -3.78 9.44
N GLY A 407 5.39 -4.10 10.74
CA GLY A 407 4.55 -3.45 11.75
C GLY A 407 3.10 -3.94 11.74
N VAL A 408 2.77 -4.97 10.95
CA VAL A 408 1.44 -5.59 10.97
C VAL A 408 1.38 -6.52 12.18
N SER A 409 0.58 -6.13 13.18
CA SER A 409 0.18 -6.98 14.31
C SER A 409 -1.24 -7.52 14.11
N ASP A 410 -1.59 -8.60 14.81
CA ASP A 410 -2.93 -9.22 14.78
C ASP A 410 -4.07 -8.28 15.25
N THR A 411 -3.74 -7.09 15.74
CA THR A 411 -4.70 -6.08 16.19
C THR A 411 -5.36 -5.39 15.00
N GLN A 412 -6.59 -5.81 14.69
CA GLN A 412 -7.46 -5.32 13.61
C GLN A 412 -7.99 -3.88 13.79
N ASN A 413 -7.47 -3.10 14.73
CA ASN A 413 -8.02 -1.76 15.00
C ASN A 413 -7.44 -0.75 14.01
N ASP A 414 -8.33 -0.10 13.24
CA ASP A 414 -8.06 1.00 12.30
C ASP A 414 -7.16 0.65 11.10
N LEU A 415 -7.53 -0.39 10.35
CA LEU A 415 -6.89 -0.70 9.08
C LEU A 415 -7.26 0.36 8.02
N LEU A 416 -6.38 1.32 7.80
CA LEU A 416 -6.52 2.40 6.82
C LEU A 416 -5.36 2.41 5.82
N MET A 417 -5.58 3.01 4.66
CA MET A 417 -4.52 3.26 3.67
C MET A 417 -4.08 4.73 3.67
N ILE A 418 -2.92 5.00 4.26
CA ILE A 418 -2.29 6.32 4.20
C ILE A 418 -1.12 6.25 3.21
N ASN A 419 -1.10 7.11 2.20
CA ASN A 419 -0.01 7.20 1.24
C ASN A 419 1.02 8.27 1.68
N SER A 420 2.12 8.39 0.93
CA SER A 420 3.20 9.34 1.26
C SER A 420 2.74 10.80 1.22
N ARG A 421 1.79 11.16 0.35
CA ARG A 421 1.20 12.51 0.27
C ARG A 421 0.42 12.83 1.55
N HIS A 422 -0.47 11.94 1.96
CA HIS A 422 -1.19 12.06 3.23
C HIS A 422 -0.22 12.19 4.41
N TYR A 423 0.82 11.36 4.44
CA TYR A 423 1.83 11.40 5.49
C TYR A 423 2.54 12.74 5.56
N ALA A 424 3.00 13.29 4.43
CA ALA A 424 3.67 14.59 4.39
C ALA A 424 2.77 15.71 4.95
N HIS A 425 1.50 15.77 4.53
CA HIS A 425 0.56 16.76 5.07
C HIS A 425 0.21 16.51 6.55
N LEU A 426 0.09 15.26 6.99
CA LEU A 426 -0.13 14.93 8.41
C LEU A 426 1.09 15.30 9.27
N GLU A 427 2.30 15.15 8.74
CA GLU A 427 3.55 15.51 9.42
C GLU A 427 3.66 17.03 9.57
N ASN A 428 3.36 17.78 8.49
CA ASN A 428 3.28 19.24 8.52
C ASN A 428 2.20 19.72 9.50
N ALA A 429 1.00 19.13 9.45
CA ALA A 429 -0.10 19.42 10.37
C ALA A 429 0.29 19.13 11.83
N PHE A 430 0.98 18.02 12.09
CA PHE A 430 1.48 17.68 13.42
C PHE A 430 2.52 18.69 13.93
N SER A 431 3.46 19.09 13.05
CA SER A 431 4.46 20.11 13.37
C SER A 431 3.80 21.44 13.72
N ALA A 432 2.87 21.91 12.88
CA ALA A 432 2.12 23.15 13.10
C ALA A 432 1.27 23.11 14.37
N LEU A 433 0.55 22.01 14.65
CA LEU A 433 -0.18 21.85 15.91
C LEU A 433 0.72 21.90 17.14
N THR A 434 1.91 21.31 17.04
CA THR A 434 2.88 21.32 18.14
C THR A 434 3.38 22.74 18.40
N LYS A 435 3.74 23.49 17.35
CA LYS A 435 4.09 24.91 17.43
C LYS A 435 2.95 25.76 17.98
N ALA A 436 1.71 25.51 17.56
CA ALA A 436 0.54 26.20 18.07
C ALA A 436 0.39 25.99 19.58
N LYS A 437 0.57 24.75 20.06
CA LYS A 437 0.52 24.43 21.50
C LYS A 437 1.65 25.09 22.29
N GLU A 438 2.86 25.10 21.75
CA GLU A 438 4.03 25.75 22.36
C GLU A 438 3.83 27.27 22.45
N ALA A 439 3.40 27.91 21.36
CA ALA A 439 3.08 29.34 21.32
C ALA A 439 1.98 29.68 22.33
N TYR A 440 0.91 28.87 22.40
CA TYR A 440 -0.18 29.11 23.34
C TYR A 440 0.21 28.93 24.82
N ALA A 441 1.39 28.38 25.12
CA ALA A 441 1.94 28.31 26.47
C ALA A 441 2.74 29.55 26.88
N LEU A 442 3.16 30.38 25.91
CA LEU A 442 3.87 31.63 26.14
C LEU A 442 2.88 32.78 26.37
N GLU A 443 3.23 33.76 27.21
CA GLU A 443 2.45 35.00 27.31
C GLU A 443 2.56 35.80 25.99
N ASP A 444 1.46 36.43 25.58
CA ASP A 444 1.36 37.29 24.38
C ASP A 444 1.66 36.63 23.01
N ALA A 445 1.51 35.31 22.89
CA ALA A 445 1.77 34.57 21.65
C ALA A 445 0.51 33.93 21.03
N ASP A 446 -0.69 34.39 21.42
CA ASP A 446 -1.97 33.85 20.95
C ASP A 446 -2.16 34.03 19.42
N GLU A 447 -1.64 35.13 18.85
CA GLU A 447 -1.65 35.36 17.39
C GLU A 447 -0.81 34.31 16.65
N ILE A 448 0.36 33.97 17.19
CA ILE A 448 1.25 32.93 16.62
C ILE A 448 0.56 31.58 16.69
N ALA A 449 -0.09 31.27 17.82
CA ALA A 449 -0.83 30.04 17.98
C ALA A 449 -1.99 29.93 16.98
N ALA A 450 -2.74 31.01 16.75
CA ALA A 450 -3.82 31.05 15.77
C ALA A 450 -3.28 30.90 14.33
N PHE A 451 -2.15 31.53 14.02
CA PHE A 451 -1.47 31.38 12.73
C PHE A 451 -1.09 29.92 12.44
N GLU A 452 -0.45 29.23 13.40
CA GLU A 452 -0.07 27.82 13.26
C GLU A 452 -1.30 26.88 13.19
N ALA A 453 -2.39 27.22 13.90
CA ALA A 453 -3.66 26.50 13.77
C ALA A 453 -4.28 26.65 12.36
N ARG A 454 -4.19 27.84 11.73
CA ARG A 454 -4.59 28.02 10.32
C ARG A 454 -3.70 27.24 9.36
N ALA A 455 -2.39 27.20 9.60
CA ALA A 455 -1.46 26.39 8.81
C ALA A 455 -1.85 24.90 8.86
N THR A 456 -2.17 24.39 10.06
CA THR A 456 -2.70 23.02 10.23
C THR A 456 -3.97 22.79 9.40
N LEU A 457 -4.93 23.73 9.45
CA LEU A 457 -6.18 23.62 8.69
C LEU A 457 -5.94 23.55 7.18
N SER A 458 -4.95 24.29 6.68
CA SER A 458 -4.52 24.25 5.28
C SER A 458 -4.02 22.85 4.89
N GLU A 459 -3.17 22.24 5.70
CA GLU A 459 -2.66 20.89 5.44
C GLU A 459 -3.78 19.83 5.45
N LEU A 460 -4.77 19.95 6.35
CA LEU A 460 -5.93 19.05 6.36
C LEU A 460 -6.81 19.24 5.11
N ASN A 461 -6.93 20.46 4.59
CA ASN A 461 -7.64 20.74 3.34
C ASN A 461 -6.93 20.14 2.13
N GLU A 462 -5.59 20.15 2.10
CA GLU A 462 -4.80 19.48 1.06
C GLU A 462 -5.03 17.97 1.04
N ILE A 463 -5.12 17.33 2.21
CA ILE A 463 -5.42 15.88 2.28
C ILE A 463 -6.76 15.58 1.60
N LEU A 464 -7.79 16.37 1.92
CA LEU A 464 -9.15 16.21 1.38
C LEU A 464 -9.29 16.64 -0.10
N GLY A 465 -8.31 17.36 -0.65
CA GLY A 465 -8.38 17.92 -2.00
C GLY A 465 -9.17 19.23 -2.10
N ILE A 466 -9.36 19.95 -1.00
CA ILE A 466 -10.16 21.19 -1.02
C ILE A 466 -9.36 22.37 -1.63
N THR A 467 -8.04 22.40 -1.42
CA THR A 467 -7.15 23.50 -1.86
C THR A 467 -6.02 23.05 -2.80
N THR A 468 -6.10 21.81 -3.32
CA THR A 468 -4.98 21.17 -4.00
C THR A 468 -4.68 21.73 -5.39
N SER A 469 -3.38 21.85 -5.69
CA SER A 469 -2.88 22.34 -6.97
C SER A 469 -3.15 21.38 -8.12
N GLN A 470 -3.31 21.93 -9.33
CA GLN A 470 -3.58 21.13 -10.54
C GLN A 470 -2.45 20.13 -10.84
N ASP A 471 -1.19 20.49 -10.60
CA ASP A 471 -0.04 19.61 -10.86
C ASP A 471 -0.06 18.35 -9.98
N ILE A 472 -0.51 18.48 -8.73
CA ILE A 472 -0.67 17.34 -7.82
C ILE A 472 -1.83 16.45 -8.29
N LEU A 473 -2.97 17.05 -8.66
CA LEU A 473 -4.09 16.29 -9.20
C LEU A 473 -3.68 15.51 -10.45
N ASP A 474 -2.97 16.17 -11.37
CA ASP A 474 -2.45 15.55 -12.59
C ASP A 474 -1.55 14.35 -12.30
N THR A 475 -0.66 14.48 -11.31
CA THR A 475 0.25 13.40 -10.89
C THR A 475 -0.50 12.22 -10.25
N ILE A 476 -1.55 12.51 -9.47
CA ILE A 476 -2.38 11.48 -8.84
C ILE A 476 -3.13 10.70 -9.92
N PHE A 477 -3.87 11.39 -10.78
CA PHE A 477 -4.74 10.76 -11.77
C PHE A 477 -3.98 10.16 -12.96
N SER A 478 -2.75 10.60 -13.23
CA SER A 478 -1.90 9.96 -14.25
C SER A 478 -1.52 8.51 -13.92
N ASN A 479 -1.51 8.16 -12.63
CA ASN A 479 -1.18 6.81 -12.16
C ASN A 479 -2.37 5.83 -12.20
N PHE A 480 -3.56 6.31 -12.57
CA PHE A 480 -4.74 5.47 -12.71
C PHE A 480 -4.77 4.79 -14.07
N CYS A 481 -5.58 3.73 -14.18
CA CYS A 481 -5.84 3.10 -15.45
C CYS A 481 -6.74 4.01 -16.33
N ILE A 482 -6.71 3.79 -17.64
CA ILE A 482 -7.72 4.34 -18.53
C ILE A 482 -9.03 3.58 -18.28
N GLY A 483 -10.15 4.31 -18.14
CA GLY A 483 -11.47 3.71 -17.92
C GLY A 483 -11.81 3.41 -16.46
N LYS A 484 -10.84 3.55 -15.55
CA LYS A 484 -11.04 3.78 -14.12
C LYS A 484 -9.78 4.29 -13.43
#